data_AF-A0A2D5I2T7-F1
#
_entry.id   AF-A0A2D5I2T7-F1
#
_cell.length_a   1.000
_cell.length_b   1.000
_cell.length_c   1.000
_cell.angle_alpha   90.00
_cell.angle_beta   90.00
_cell.angle_gamma   90.00
#
_symmetry.space_group_name_H-M   'P 1'
#
loop_
_entity.id
_entity.type
_entity.pdbx_description
1 polymer ?
#
loop_
_entity_poly.entity_id
_entity_poly.type
_entity_poly.pdbx_seq_one_letter_code
_entity_poly.pdbx_strand_id
1 'polypeptide(L)' 'MLRDEVQNLGLVPMVIEQSGRGERAFDIYSRLLKERVVFLVGGVNDHVANLVIAQMLFLESENPDKDIS' A
#
# COMPACT_ATOMS: atom_id res chain seq x y z
N MET A 1 -17.48 -22.56 8.33
CA MET A 1 -17.19 -22.03 6.99
C MET A 1 -16.78 -20.57 7.21
N LEU A 2 -15.47 -20.32 7.28
CA LEU A 2 -14.90 -19.01 7.64
C LEU A 2 -15.13 -18.04 6.49
N ARG A 3 -15.94 -17.01 6.72
CA ARG A 3 -15.99 -15.84 5.83
C ARG A 3 -14.91 -14.87 6.31
N ASP A 4 -13.68 -15.10 5.87
CA ASP A 4 -12.61 -14.09 5.90
C ASP A 4 -12.66 -13.25 4.61
N GLU A 5 -13.86 -12.92 4.14
CA GLU A 5 -13.99 -11.84 3.18
C GLU A 5 -13.86 -10.56 4.00
N VAL A 6 -12.81 -9.77 3.74
CA VAL A 6 -12.81 -8.37 4.10
C VAL A 6 -13.97 -7.74 3.34
N GLN A 7 -15.14 -7.77 3.96
CA GLN A 7 -16.33 -7.17 3.42
C GLN A 7 -16.09 -5.67 3.45
N ASN A 8 -16.08 -5.09 2.24
CA ASN A 8 -16.08 -3.65 1.96
C ASN A 8 -14.68 -2.98 1.84
N LEU A 9 -14.12 -3.01 0.63
CA LEU A 9 -13.31 -1.88 0.12
C LEU A 9 -14.14 -1.03 -0.86
N GLY A 10 -15.46 -0.96 -0.66
CA GLY A 10 -16.40 -0.38 -1.63
C GLY A 10 -16.07 1.05 -2.08
N LEU A 11 -15.29 1.78 -1.30
CA LEU A 11 -14.54 2.98 -1.70
C LEU A 11 -13.24 3.03 -0.88
N VAL A 12 -12.08 3.22 -1.53
CA VAL A 12 -10.83 3.49 -0.80
C VAL A 12 -10.78 4.99 -0.47
N PRO A 13 -10.60 5.39 0.81
CA PRO A 13 -10.52 6.79 1.18
C PRO A 13 -9.35 7.50 0.50
N MET A 14 -9.61 8.73 0.04
CA MET A 14 -8.58 9.62 -0.50
C MET A 14 -8.10 10.58 0.58
N VAL A 15 -6.79 10.83 0.60
CA VAL A 15 -6.12 11.79 1.49
C VAL A 15 -5.38 12.83 0.67
N ILE A 16 -5.32 14.05 1.19
CA ILE A 16 -4.60 15.17 0.57
C ILE A 16 -3.31 15.40 1.36
N GLU A 17 -2.17 15.25 0.68
CA GLU A 17 -0.87 15.59 1.22
C GLU A 17 -0.51 17.02 0.80
N GLN A 18 -0.32 17.90 1.77
CA GLN A 18 0.15 19.26 1.53
C GLN A 18 1.68 19.29 1.52
N SER A 19 2.26 19.86 0.48
CA SER A 19 3.69 20.10 0.35
C SER A 19 3.95 21.58 0.03
N GLY A 20 5.19 22.04 0.21
CA GLY A 20 5.56 23.41 -0.18
C GLY A 20 5.40 23.73 -1.67
N ARG A 21 5.14 22.73 -2.53
CA ARG A 21 4.88 22.88 -3.97
C ARG A 21 3.40 22.73 -4.35
N GLY A 22 2.51 22.55 -3.37
CA GLY A 22 1.07 22.36 -3.56
C GLY A 22 0.52 21.09 -2.93
N GLU A 23 -0.72 20.78 -3.27
CA GLU A 23 -1.48 19.62 -2.75
C GLU A 23 -1.44 18.45 -3.73
N ARG A 24 -1.29 17.23 -3.20
CA ARG A 24 -1.40 16.00 -3.98
C ARG A 24 -2.35 15.02 -3.31
N ALA A 25 -3.31 14.50 -4.07
CA ALA A 25 -4.25 13.50 -3.60
C ALA A 25 -3.70 12.08 -3.81
N PHE A 26 -3.89 11.22 -2.82
CA PHE A 26 -3.55 9.80 -2.85
C PHE A 26 -4.71 9.00 -2.27
N ASP A 27 -4.89 7.76 -2.69
CA ASP A 27 -5.62 6.82 -1.84
C ASP A 27 -4.77 6.51 -0.59
N ILE A 28 -5.43 6.08 0.49
CA ILE A 28 -4.75 5.87 1.76
C ILE A 28 -3.61 4.83 1.68
N TYR A 29 -3.73 3.79 0.84
CA TYR A 29 -2.68 2.78 0.69
C TYR A 29 -1.46 3.35 -0.03
N SER A 30 -1.68 4.09 -1.11
CA SER A 30 -0.58 4.79 -1.81
C SER A 30 0.14 5.79 -0.90
N ARG A 31 -0.60 6.50 -0.02
CA ARG A 31 0.02 7.41 0.95
C ARG A 31 0.89 6.64 1.96
N LEU A 32 0.42 5.49 2.44
CA LEU A 32 1.16 4.66 3.40
C LEU A 32 2.35 3.94 2.76
N LEU A 33 2.27 3.57 1.47
CA LEU A 33 3.39 3.02 0.73
C LEU A 33 4.56 4.02 0.62
N LYS A 34 4.30 5.33 0.52
CA LYS A 34 5.36 6.36 0.62
C LYS A 34 6.06 6.34 1.99
N GLU A 35 5.36 5.95 3.05
CA GLU A 35 5.97 5.72 4.38
C GLU A 35 6.56 4.31 4.53
N ARG A 36 6.59 3.53 3.44
CA ARG A 36 7.12 2.15 3.35
C ARG A 36 6.29 1.12 4.12
N VAL A 37 4.99 1.36 4.25
CA VAL A 37 4.05 0.40 4.85
C VAL A 37 3.41 -0.45 3.74
N VAL A 38 3.50 -1.77 3.85
CA VAL A 38 2.89 -2.72 2.91
C VAL A 38 1.82 -3.55 3.60
N PHE A 39 0.65 -3.65 2.97
CA PHE A 39 -0.47 -4.42 3.51
C PHE A 39 -0.63 -5.75 2.77
N LEU A 40 -0.63 -6.85 3.52
CA LEU A 40 -1.03 -8.17 3.05
C LEU A 40 -2.34 -8.54 3.73
N VAL A 41 -3.44 -8.50 2.99
CA VAL A 41 -4.79 -8.71 3.53
C VAL A 41 -5.51 -9.78 2.72
N GLY A 42 -6.17 -10.70 3.42
CA GLY A 42 -6.89 -11.83 2.82
C GLY A 42 -6.00 -13.02 2.50
N GLY A 43 -6.48 -13.91 1.63
CA GLY A 43 -5.75 -15.13 1.25
C GLY A 43 -4.53 -14.84 0.38
N VAL A 44 -3.43 -15.54 0.65
CA VAL A 44 -2.21 -15.47 -0.18
C VAL A 44 -2.44 -16.30 -1.44
N ASN A 45 -2.38 -15.62 -2.59
CA ASN A 45 -2.42 -16.22 -3.92
C ASN A 45 -1.40 -15.52 -4.83
N ASP A 46 -1.19 -16.06 -6.03
CA ASP A 46 -0.17 -15.56 -6.98
C ASP A 46 -0.34 -14.08 -7.29
N HIS A 47 -1.57 -13.59 -7.40
CA HIS A 47 -1.83 -12.18 -7.70
C HIS A 47 -1.40 -11.27 -6.54
N VAL A 48 -1.82 -11.60 -5.31
CA VAL A 48 -1.45 -10.84 -4.10
C VAL A 48 0.06 -10.90 -3.86
N ALA A 49 0.66 -12.08 -4.02
CA ALA A 49 2.10 -12.27 -3.86
C ALA A 49 2.89 -11.42 -4.86
N ASN A 50 2.47 -11.40 -6.13
CA ASN A 50 3.12 -10.60 -7.17
C ASN A 50 3.05 -9.09 -6.87
N LEU A 51 1.91 -8.60 -6.36
CA LEU A 51 1.77 -7.19 -5.96
C LEU A 51 2.68 -6.82 -4.78
N VAL A 52 2.74 -7.65 -3.74
CA VAL A 52 3.60 -7.41 -2.57
C VAL A 52 5.08 -7.43 -2.97
N ILE A 53 5.51 -8.38 -3.81
CA ILE A 53 6.88 -8.43 -4.34
C ILE A 53 7.22 -7.15 -5.12
N ALA A 54 6.32 -6.70 -6.00
CA ALA A 54 6.53 -5.46 -6.75
C ALA A 54 6.66 -4.24 -5.83
N GLN A 55 5.84 -4.15 -4.79
CA GLN A 55 5.93 -3.07 -3.78
C GLN A 55 7.25 -3.13 -3.01
N MET A 56 7.70 -4.30 -2.59
CA MET A 56 8.99 -4.46 -1.89
C MET A 56 10.17 -4.03 -2.76
N LEU A 57 10.24 -4.49 -4.01
CA LEU A 57 11.29 -4.12 -4.96
C LEU A 57 11.29 -2.62 -5.27
N PHE A 58 10.10 -2.03 -5.41
CA PHE A 58 9.96 -0.58 -5.57
C PHE A 58 10.54 0.18 -4.38
N LEU A 59 10.17 -0.19 -3.14
CA LEU A 59 10.66 0.46 -1.94
C LEU A 59 12.17 0.26 -1.73
N GLU A 60 12.69 -0.92 -2.02
CA GLU A 60 14.13 -1.21 -1.98
C GLU A 60 14.89 -0.32 -2.97
N SER A 61 14.35 -0.12 -4.19
CA SER A 61 14.97 0.75 -5.20
C SER A 61 14.98 2.23 -4.82
N GLU A 62 13.99 2.71 -4.06
CA GLU A 62 13.92 4.10 -3.60
C GLU A 62 14.90 4.39 -2.46
N ASN A 63 15.03 3.46 -1.52
CA ASN A 63 16.00 3.55 -0.44
C ASN A 63 16.23 2.15 0.16
N PRO A 64 17.37 1.49 -0.14
CA PRO A 64 17.65 0.13 0.34
C PRO A 64 18.01 0.08 1.83
N ASP A 65 18.44 1.21 2.41
CA ASP A 65 18.90 1.28 3.81
C ASP A 65 17.77 1.53 4.80
N LYS A 66 16.55 1.81 4.31
CA LYS A 66 15.39 2.08 5.16
C LYS A 66 14.48 0.85 5.25
N ASP A 67 14.05 0.50 6.45
CA ASP A 67 13.15 -0.63 6.68
C ASP A 67 11.81 -0.50 5.94
N ILE A 68 11.21 -1.64 5.63
CA ILE A 68 9.83 -1.76 5.11
C ILE A 68 8.99 -2.32 6.27
N SER A 69 7.85 -1.66 6.56
CA SER A 69 6.94 -1.99 7.67
C SER A 69 5.71 -2.75 7.21
#